data_AF-A0A7D4ASA8-F1
#
_entry.id   AF-A0A7D4ASA8-F1
#
_cell.length_a   1.000
_cell.length_b   1.000
_cell.length_c   1.000
_cell.angle_alpha   90.00
_cell.angle_beta   90.00
_cell.angle_gamma   90.00
#
_symmetry.space_group_name_H-M   'P 1'
#
loop_
_entity.id
_entity.type
_entity.pdbx_description
1 polymer ?
#
loop_
_entity_poly.entity_id
_entity_poly.type
_entity_poly.pdbx_seq_one_letter_code
_entity_poly.pdbx_strand_id
1 'polypeptide(L)'
;MTDHRPALATARNDDQTADLASNLYEHVRQLNLATAGPPSLTLPGTAYTILGNLSAATYGLDQVLDQINRFFLRELQADRLGHDQAEDLADVLSRHGQALAEARQHARALCTALSDAQATINAVHSRTTRGREARPTPAGKTHVDDVGVAAAANDFPRPITDPTLLAPPPTGIRNRFIRTRRANTPEA
;
A
#
# COMPACT_ATOMS: atom_id res chain seq x y z
N MET A 1 -3.30 43.31 25.11
CA MET A 1 -4.18 42.86 24.02
C MET A 1 -3.30 42.03 23.09
N THR A 2 -3.00 40.80 23.50
CA THR A 2 -1.86 40.02 22.98
C THR A 2 -2.22 38.54 22.92
N ASP A 3 -1.88 37.93 21.78
CA ASP A 3 -1.55 36.52 21.56
C ASP A 3 -2.59 35.42 21.84
N HIS A 4 -3.61 35.32 20.99
CA HIS A 4 -4.42 34.08 20.87
C HIS A 4 -4.20 33.30 19.56
N ARG A 5 -3.31 33.79 18.69
CA ARG A 5 -3.06 33.19 17.36
C ARG A 5 -2.02 32.05 17.34
N PRO A 6 -0.98 32.04 18.19
CA PRO A 6 0.01 30.96 18.22
C PRO A 6 -0.56 29.64 18.74
N ALA A 7 -1.33 29.68 19.84
CA ALA A 7 -1.88 28.48 20.49
C ALA A 7 -2.86 27.71 19.58
N LEU A 8 -3.67 28.42 18.80
CA LEU A 8 -4.63 27.81 17.86
C LEU A 8 -3.93 27.14 16.66
N ALA A 9 -2.78 27.66 16.24
CA ALA A 9 -1.99 27.06 15.18
C ALA A 9 -1.28 25.77 15.65
N THR A 10 -0.76 25.75 16.88
CA THR A 10 -0.16 24.55 17.48
C THR A 10 -1.19 23.45 17.70
N ALA A 11 -2.34 23.78 18.32
CA ALA A 11 -3.42 22.80 18.52
C ALA A 11 -3.89 22.18 17.19
N ARG A 12 -4.01 23.00 16.14
CA ARG A 12 -4.34 22.50 14.80
C ARG A 12 -3.28 21.54 14.24
N ASN A 13 -2.01 21.73 14.56
CA ASN A 13 -0.94 20.81 14.14
C ASN A 13 -0.95 19.51 14.95
N ASP A 14 -1.33 19.57 16.23
CA ASP A 14 -1.47 18.39 17.09
C ASP A 14 -2.66 17.53 16.63
N ASP A 15 -3.80 18.16 16.32
CA ASP A 15 -4.96 17.50 15.72
C ASP A 15 -4.60 16.80 14.41
N GLN A 16 -3.86 17.50 13.53
CA GLN A 16 -3.37 16.92 12.28
C GLN A 16 -2.42 15.73 12.51
N THR A 17 -1.61 15.78 13.56
CA THR A 17 -0.69 14.68 13.91
C THR A 17 -1.47 13.47 14.44
N ALA A 18 -2.50 13.70 15.25
CA ALA A 18 -3.41 12.64 15.71
C ALA A 18 -4.22 12.03 14.55
N ASP A 19 -4.63 12.83 13.57
CA ASP A 19 -5.29 12.36 12.36
C ASP A 19 -4.38 11.42 11.55
N LEU A 20 -3.07 11.68 11.48
CA LEU A 20 -2.12 10.77 10.83
C LEU A 20 -2.06 9.40 11.52
N ALA A 21 -2.07 9.35 12.85
CA ALA A 21 -2.11 8.10 13.61
C ALA A 21 -3.43 7.34 13.38
N SER A 22 -4.56 8.06 13.35
CA SER A 22 -5.87 7.49 13.03
C SER A 22 -5.91 6.91 11.61
N ASN A 23 -5.33 7.63 10.65
CA ASN A 23 -5.21 7.15 9.28
C ASN A 23 -4.34 5.89 9.21
N LEU A 24 -3.21 5.82 9.93
CA LEU A 24 -2.39 4.60 9.98
C LEU A 24 -3.21 3.39 10.43
N TYR A 25 -3.98 3.52 11.51
CA TYR A 25 -4.87 2.46 11.98
C TYR A 25 -5.87 2.02 10.90
N GLU A 26 -6.51 2.96 10.22
CA GLU A 26 -7.46 2.64 9.14
C GLU A 26 -6.80 1.95 7.95
N HIS A 27 -5.60 2.34 7.56
CA HIS A 27 -4.87 1.68 6.47
C HIS A 27 -4.48 0.25 6.84
N VAL A 28 -4.10 -0.01 8.10
CA VAL A 28 -3.84 -1.38 8.58
C VAL A 28 -5.13 -2.21 8.54
N ARG A 29 -6.26 -1.63 8.98
CA ARG A 29 -7.58 -2.30 8.90
C ARG A 29 -7.96 -2.64 7.46
N GLN A 30 -7.80 -1.70 6.53
CA GLN A 30 -8.07 -1.91 5.10
C GLN A 30 -7.15 -2.97 4.49
N LEU A 31 -5.86 -2.97 4.86
CA LEU A 31 -4.91 -3.98 4.42
C LEU A 31 -5.29 -5.38 4.93
N ASN A 32 -5.73 -5.50 6.18
CA ASN A 32 -6.21 -6.76 6.74
C ASN A 32 -7.46 -7.27 5.99
N LEU A 33 -8.40 -6.39 5.64
CA LEU A 33 -9.58 -6.77 4.85
C LEU A 33 -9.19 -7.23 3.44
N ALA A 34 -8.28 -6.51 2.78
CA ALA A 34 -7.82 -6.82 1.42
C ALA A 34 -7.04 -8.14 1.34
N THR A 35 -6.36 -8.53 2.42
CA THR A 35 -5.59 -9.79 2.48
C THR A 35 -6.45 -11.00 2.92
N ALA A 36 -7.59 -10.78 3.57
CA ALA A 36 -8.45 -11.86 4.07
C ALA A 36 -9.55 -12.34 3.10
N GLY A 37 -10.06 -11.49 2.20
CA GLY A 37 -11.24 -11.79 1.36
C GLY A 37 -10.94 -12.16 -0.10
N PRO A 38 -11.69 -13.06 -0.77
CA PRO A 38 -11.46 -13.44 -2.17
C PRO A 38 -11.53 -12.25 -3.16
N PRO A 39 -10.66 -12.17 -4.17
CA PRO A 39 -9.61 -13.13 -4.54
C PRO A 39 -8.30 -13.00 -3.73
N SER A 40 -8.29 -12.19 -2.67
CA SER A 40 -7.18 -11.90 -1.76
C SER A 40 -5.84 -11.67 -2.49
N LEU A 41 -4.72 -12.08 -1.90
CA LEU A 41 -3.42 -11.98 -2.53
C LEU A 41 -3.32 -12.95 -3.71
N THR A 42 -3.30 -12.41 -4.93
CA THR A 42 -3.26 -13.20 -6.18
C THR A 42 -1.86 -13.38 -6.74
N LEU A 43 -0.91 -12.53 -6.35
CA LEU A 43 0.46 -12.50 -6.88
C LEU A 43 1.49 -12.47 -5.74
N PRO A 44 2.53 -13.33 -5.79
CA PRO A 44 3.64 -13.28 -4.84
C PRO A 44 4.34 -11.92 -4.78
N GLY A 45 4.42 -11.22 -5.92
CA GLY A 45 4.97 -9.86 -5.98
C GLY A 45 4.20 -8.87 -5.11
N THR A 46 2.87 -9.01 -4.98
CA THR A 46 2.07 -8.17 -4.08
C THR A 46 2.42 -8.43 -2.61
N ALA A 47 2.63 -9.70 -2.22
CA ALA A 47 3.08 -10.04 -0.87
C ALA A 47 4.47 -9.46 -0.58
N TYR A 48 5.39 -9.54 -1.55
CA TYR A 48 6.72 -8.93 -1.45
C TYR A 48 6.65 -7.42 -1.20
N THR A 49 5.82 -6.70 -1.97
CA THR A 49 5.61 -5.26 -1.77
C THR A 49 5.00 -4.94 -0.40
N ILE A 50 4.01 -5.72 0.05
CA ILE A 50 3.38 -5.53 1.36
C ILE A 50 4.41 -5.68 2.48
N LEU A 51 5.22 -6.76 2.46
CA LEU A 51 6.24 -6.99 3.47
C LEU A 51 7.28 -5.85 3.53
N GLY A 52 7.74 -5.37 2.39
CA GLY A 52 8.67 -4.24 2.33
C GLY A 52 8.08 -2.94 2.89
N ASN A 53 6.84 -2.63 2.53
CA ASN A 53 6.16 -1.43 3.05
C ASN A 53 5.88 -1.53 4.55
N LEU A 54 5.49 -2.70 5.04
CA LEU A 54 5.30 -2.92 6.48
C LEU A 54 6.62 -2.82 7.24
N SER A 55 7.72 -3.36 6.70
CA SER A 55 9.06 -3.19 7.29
C SER A 55 9.42 -1.70 7.40
N ALA A 56 9.28 -0.93 6.32
CA ALA A 56 9.55 0.50 6.34
C ALA A 56 8.65 1.27 7.33
N ALA A 57 7.37 0.91 7.42
CA ALA A 57 6.45 1.49 8.39
C ALA A 57 6.88 1.20 9.84
N THR A 58 7.28 -0.04 10.13
CA THR A 58 7.75 -0.43 11.47
C THR A 58 9.06 0.25 11.88
N TYR A 59 9.96 0.50 10.92
CA TYR A 59 11.13 1.35 11.15
C TYR A 59 10.72 2.78 11.52
N GLY A 60 9.75 3.36 10.81
CA GLY A 60 9.18 4.66 11.14
C GLY A 60 8.51 4.70 12.52
N LEU A 61 7.88 3.60 12.96
CA LEU A 61 7.28 3.51 14.30
C LEU A 61 8.31 3.64 15.42
N ASP A 62 9.52 3.04 15.30
CA ASP A 62 10.61 3.26 16.26
C ASP A 62 10.94 4.75 16.42
N GLN A 63 10.98 5.48 15.30
CA GLN A 63 11.27 6.91 15.29
C GLN A 63 10.16 7.73 15.97
N VAL A 64 8.89 7.45 15.66
CA VAL A 64 7.74 8.15 16.26
C VAL A 64 7.69 7.92 17.77
N LEU A 65 7.91 6.69 18.24
CA LEU A 65 7.94 6.37 19.67
C LEU A 65 9.08 7.11 20.40
N ASP A 66 10.26 7.21 19.79
CA ASP A 66 11.37 8.00 20.34
C ASP A 66 11.04 9.50 20.39
N GLN A 67 10.36 10.03 19.37
CA GLN A 67 9.92 11.43 19.33
C GLN A 67 8.91 11.74 20.44
N ILE A 68 7.94 10.85 20.70
CA ILE A 68 6.97 11.00 21.80
C ILE A 68 7.70 11.01 23.15
N ASN A 69 8.63 10.08 23.37
CA ASN A 69 9.41 10.05 24.62
C ASN A 69 10.19 11.36 24.82
N ARG A 70 10.88 11.84 23.78
CA ARG A 70 11.63 13.11 23.83
C ARG A 70 10.73 14.32 24.05
N PHE A 71 9.49 14.29 23.56
CA PHE A 71 8.50 15.32 23.84
C PHE A 71 8.22 15.40 25.34
N PHE A 72 7.82 14.30 25.99
CA PHE A 72 7.55 14.31 27.43
C PHE A 72 8.75 14.72 28.27
N LEU A 73 9.95 14.24 27.94
CA LEU A 73 11.17 14.65 28.66
C LEU A 73 11.42 16.16 28.55
N ARG A 74 11.20 16.76 27.38
CA ARG A 74 11.32 18.21 27.18
C ARG A 74 10.25 18.99 27.92
N GLU A 75 9.00 18.52 27.92
CA GLU A 75 7.90 19.17 28.64
C GLU A 75 8.12 19.10 30.16
N LEU A 76 8.63 17.97 30.67
CA LEU A 76 9.00 17.80 32.08
C LEU A 76 10.12 18.77 32.49
N GLN A 77 11.21 18.83 31.69
CA GLN A 77 12.34 19.74 31.95
C GLN A 77 11.94 21.21 31.95
N ALA A 78 10.86 21.55 31.24
CA ALA A 78 10.36 22.91 31.17
C ALA A 78 9.22 23.21 32.15
N ASP A 79 8.94 22.29 33.08
CA ASP A 79 7.89 22.42 34.12
C ASP A 79 6.50 22.74 33.53
N ARG A 80 6.19 22.17 32.36
CA ARG A 80 4.92 22.36 31.65
C ARG A 80 3.91 21.22 31.84
N LEU A 81 4.30 20.20 32.59
CA LEU A 81 3.49 19.02 32.84
C LEU A 81 2.92 19.07 34.26
N GLY A 82 1.65 18.72 34.39
CA GLY A 82 0.99 18.45 35.66
C GLY A 82 0.52 17.01 35.73
N HIS A 83 0.25 16.53 36.94
CA HIS A 83 -0.38 15.24 37.17
C HIS A 83 -1.61 15.41 38.06
N ASP A 84 -2.77 14.97 37.56
CA ASP A 84 -4.05 15.16 38.25
C ASP A 84 -4.28 14.17 39.40
N GLN A 85 -3.41 13.17 39.56
CA GLN A 85 -3.47 12.18 40.64
C GLN A 85 -2.37 12.43 41.67
N ALA A 86 -2.47 11.80 42.84
CA ALA A 86 -1.51 11.97 43.93
C ALA A 86 -0.15 11.26 43.70
N GLU A 87 0.12 10.77 42.50
CA GLU A 87 1.36 10.09 42.15
C GLU A 87 2.45 11.10 41.73
N ASP A 88 3.72 10.76 41.93
CA ASP A 88 4.82 11.60 41.45
C ASP A 88 4.92 11.52 39.91
N LEU A 89 4.89 12.68 39.27
CA LEU A 89 4.97 12.81 37.81
C LEU A 89 6.27 12.21 37.26
N ALA A 90 7.38 12.33 37.99
CA ALA A 90 8.66 11.77 37.56
C ALA A 90 8.60 10.23 37.48
N ASP A 91 7.95 9.58 38.45
CA ASP A 91 7.77 8.13 38.48
C ASP A 91 6.82 7.64 37.36
N VAL A 92 5.76 8.40 37.06
CA VAL A 92 4.87 8.15 35.92
C VAL A 92 5.64 8.20 34.61
N LEU A 93 6.42 9.25 34.38
CA LEU A 93 7.18 9.43 33.14
C LEU A 93 8.34 8.45 33.00
N SER A 94 8.94 8.01 34.12
CA SER A 94 9.94 6.95 34.14
C SER A 94 9.36 5.63 33.61
N ARG A 95 8.20 5.20 34.14
CA ARG A 95 7.50 3.97 33.67
C ARG A 95 7.04 4.11 32.22
N HIS A 96 6.54 5.28 31.83
CA HIS A 96 6.17 5.58 30.44
C HIS A 96 7.38 5.43 29.50
N GLY A 97 8.52 6.02 29.86
CA GLY A 97 9.75 5.93 29.07
C GLY A 97 10.24 4.49 28.91
N GLN A 98 10.15 3.68 29.97
CA GLN A 98 10.46 2.25 29.93
C GLN A 98 9.54 1.49 28.96
N ALA A 99 8.22 1.72 29.04
CA ALA A 99 7.25 1.09 28.13
C ALA A 99 7.49 1.48 26.66
N LEU A 100 7.84 2.75 26.38
CA LEU A 100 8.22 3.18 25.03
C LEU A 100 9.53 2.55 24.56
N ALA A 101 10.52 2.37 25.44
CA ALA A 101 11.77 1.70 25.10
C ALA A 101 11.53 0.23 24.70
N GLU A 102 10.68 -0.48 25.42
CA GLU A 102 10.26 -1.84 25.09
C GLU A 102 9.49 -1.90 23.76
N ALA A 103 8.52 -1.00 23.56
CA ALA A 103 7.78 -0.91 22.30
C ALA A 103 8.71 -0.68 21.08
N ARG A 104 9.75 0.14 21.25
CA ARG A 104 10.77 0.37 20.21
C ARG A 104 11.60 -0.87 19.91
N GLN A 105 11.98 -1.64 20.94
CA GLN A 105 12.66 -2.92 20.74
C GLN A 105 11.79 -3.88 19.92
N HIS A 106 10.49 -3.95 20.22
CA HIS A 106 9.55 -4.75 19.44
C HIS A 106 9.39 -4.26 18.00
N ALA A 107 9.31 -2.94 17.78
CA ALA A 107 9.22 -2.36 16.43
C ALA A 107 10.45 -2.72 15.57
N ARG A 108 11.65 -2.65 16.15
CA ARG A 108 12.89 -3.07 15.48
C ARG A 108 12.92 -4.56 15.16
N ALA A 109 12.54 -5.39 16.13
CA ALA A 109 12.46 -6.83 15.92
C ALA A 109 11.48 -7.20 14.80
N LEU A 110 10.33 -6.53 14.75
CA LEU A 110 9.34 -6.71 13.70
C LEU A 110 9.86 -6.24 12.34
N CYS A 111 10.54 -5.10 12.26
CA CYS A 111 11.18 -4.61 11.04
C CYS A 111 12.18 -5.63 10.47
N THR A 112 13.03 -6.19 11.33
CA THR A 112 13.97 -7.25 10.94
C THR A 112 13.23 -8.47 10.41
N ALA A 113 12.24 -8.97 11.16
CA ALA A 113 11.49 -10.16 10.77
C ALA A 113 10.72 -9.99 9.44
N LEU A 114 10.14 -8.82 9.19
CA LEU A 114 9.46 -8.51 7.94
C LEU A 114 10.43 -8.39 6.76
N SER A 115 11.60 -7.79 6.98
CA SER A 115 12.66 -7.70 5.97
C SER A 115 13.18 -9.08 5.59
N ASP A 116 13.39 -9.95 6.57
CA ASP A 116 13.83 -11.33 6.35
C ASP A 116 12.77 -12.14 5.60
N ALA A 117 11.49 -11.98 5.96
CA ALA A 117 10.37 -12.61 5.25
C ALA A 117 10.31 -12.14 3.80
N GLN A 118 10.46 -10.83 3.54
CA GLN A 118 10.50 -10.26 2.20
C GLN A 118 11.66 -10.85 1.38
N ALA A 119 12.87 -10.89 1.96
CA ALA A 119 14.05 -11.44 1.32
C ALA A 119 13.88 -12.93 0.95
N THR A 120 13.26 -13.71 1.85
CA THR A 120 13.01 -15.14 1.65
C THR A 120 12.11 -15.42 0.46
N ILE A 121 11.11 -14.58 0.21
CA ILE A 121 10.17 -14.77 -0.92
C ILE A 121 10.63 -14.11 -2.23
N ASN A 122 11.81 -13.49 -2.29
CA ASN A 122 12.30 -12.74 -3.44
C ASN A 122 12.35 -13.57 -4.75
N ALA A 123 12.62 -14.88 -4.65
CA ALA A 123 12.65 -15.79 -5.79
C ALA A 123 11.29 -16.47 -6.09
N VAL A 124 10.25 -16.17 -5.31
CA VAL A 124 8.92 -16.79 -5.49
C VAL A 124 8.17 -16.07 -6.60
N HIS A 125 7.81 -16.79 -7.66
CA HIS A 125 7.05 -16.28 -8.78
C HIS A 125 5.86 -17.17 -9.12
N SER A 126 4.78 -16.57 -9.65
CA SER A 126 3.63 -17.33 -10.14
C SER A 126 4.07 -18.26 -11.26
N ARG A 127 3.59 -19.51 -11.24
CA ARG A 127 3.68 -20.37 -12.41
C ARG A 127 2.62 -19.90 -13.38
N THR A 128 3.01 -19.47 -14.57
CA THR A 128 2.05 -19.44 -15.67
C THR A 128 1.50 -20.84 -15.80
N THR A 129 0.19 -21.02 -15.63
CA THR A 129 -0.48 -22.22 -16.10
C THR A 129 -0.22 -22.24 -17.60
N ARG A 130 0.86 -22.90 -18.02
CA ARG A 130 1.07 -23.28 -19.40
C ARG A 130 -0.16 -24.10 -19.70
N GLY A 131 -1.10 -23.50 -20.41
CA GLY A 131 -2.37 -24.12 -20.74
C GLY A 131 -2.02 -25.50 -21.22
N ARG A 132 -2.59 -26.51 -20.55
CA ARG A 132 -2.66 -27.91 -20.95
C ARG A 132 -2.37 -28.01 -22.44
N GLU A 133 -1.09 -28.17 -22.79
CA GLU A 133 -0.71 -28.40 -24.17
C GLU A 133 -1.41 -29.71 -24.46
N ALA A 134 -2.43 -29.63 -25.32
CA ALA A 134 -3.09 -30.81 -25.83
C ALA A 134 -1.97 -31.66 -26.41
N ARG A 135 -1.58 -32.70 -25.66
CA ARG A 135 -0.65 -33.73 -26.10
C ARG A 135 -1.16 -34.14 -27.48
N PRO A 136 -0.39 -33.94 -28.58
CA PRO A 136 -0.83 -34.47 -29.85
C PRO A 136 -0.88 -35.98 -29.66
N THR A 137 -2.09 -36.52 -29.73
CA THR A 137 -2.32 -37.95 -29.83
C THR A 137 -1.50 -38.45 -31.02
N PRO A 138 -0.64 -39.48 -30.86
CA PRO A 138 0.00 -40.10 -32.00
C PRO A 138 -1.06 -40.96 -32.68
N ALA A 139 -1.86 -40.34 -33.54
CA ALA A 139 -2.80 -41.04 -34.40
C ALA A 139 -2.05 -41.47 -35.66
N GLY A 140 -1.76 -42.78 -35.71
CA GLY A 140 -1.90 -43.60 -36.91
C GLY A 140 -1.05 -43.25 -38.14
N LYS A 141 -0.08 -44.12 -38.43
CA LYS A 141 0.43 -44.33 -39.79
C LYS A 141 -0.72 -44.67 -40.75
N THR A 142 -0.93 -43.84 -41.77
CA THR A 142 -1.53 -44.20 -43.08
C THR A 142 -1.05 -43.14 -44.07
N HIS A 143 -0.06 -43.49 -44.89
CA HIS A 143 -0.22 -43.79 -46.32
C HIS A 143 -0.50 -42.55 -47.18
N VAL A 144 0.57 -42.10 -47.85
CA VAL A 144 0.65 -41.58 -49.24
C VAL A 144 -0.69 -41.17 -49.87
N ASP A 145 -0.95 -39.87 -50.02
CA ASP A 145 -1.06 -39.19 -51.33
C ASP A 145 -1.39 -37.69 -51.21
N ASP A 146 -0.71 -36.90 -52.03
CA ASP A 146 -0.85 -35.45 -52.27
C ASP A 146 -2.23 -35.10 -52.85
N VAL A 147 -3.17 -34.56 -52.06
CA VAL A 147 -4.20 -33.58 -52.51
C VAL A 147 -4.75 -32.84 -51.30
N GLY A 148 -4.27 -31.63 -50.99
CA GLY A 148 -4.90 -30.85 -49.89
C GLY A 148 -4.29 -29.50 -49.53
N VAL A 149 -3.12 -29.15 -50.06
CA VAL A 149 -2.44 -27.87 -49.73
C VAL A 149 -3.06 -26.66 -50.46
N ALA A 150 -4.00 -26.86 -51.40
CA ALA A 150 -4.57 -25.79 -52.21
C ALA A 150 -6.02 -25.37 -51.86
N ALA A 151 -6.72 -26.04 -50.95
CA ALA A 151 -8.16 -25.80 -50.73
C ALA A 151 -8.51 -24.95 -49.48
N ALA A 152 -7.57 -24.68 -48.57
CA ALA A 152 -7.83 -23.86 -47.38
C ALA A 152 -7.28 -22.42 -47.46
N ALA A 153 -6.62 -22.05 -48.56
CA ALA A 153 -6.01 -20.73 -48.74
C ALA A 153 -7.01 -19.62 -49.16
N ASN A 154 -8.27 -19.97 -49.48
CA ASN A 154 -9.27 -19.03 -49.98
C ASN A 154 -10.29 -18.55 -48.93
N ASP A 155 -10.18 -18.97 -47.66
CA ASP A 155 -11.20 -18.68 -46.63
C ASP A 155 -10.68 -17.85 -45.44
N PHE A 156 -9.58 -17.11 -45.63
CA PHE A 156 -9.08 -16.16 -44.63
C PHE A 156 -9.17 -14.71 -45.14
N PRO A 157 -9.82 -13.78 -44.41
CA PRO A 157 -9.71 -12.37 -44.69
C PRO A 157 -8.29 -11.88 -44.41
N ARG A 158 -7.61 -11.43 -45.49
CA ARG A 158 -6.32 -10.73 -45.64
C ARG A 158 -5.29 -10.77 -44.47
N PRO A 159 -4.01 -11.12 -44.76
CA PRO A 159 -2.94 -11.09 -43.76
C PRO A 159 -2.60 -9.66 -43.28
N ILE A 160 -2.25 -9.53 -42.00
CA ILE A 160 -1.87 -8.28 -41.29
C ILE A 160 -0.45 -7.84 -41.70
N THR A 161 -0.23 -7.65 -42.99
CA THR A 161 0.95 -6.97 -43.54
C THR A 161 0.54 -5.72 -44.32
N ASP A 162 -0.63 -5.16 -44.02
CA ASP A 162 -1.07 -3.86 -44.52
C ASP A 162 -0.32 -2.73 -43.80
N PRO A 163 0.49 -1.92 -44.50
CA PRO A 163 1.29 -0.84 -43.90
C PRO A 163 0.46 0.40 -43.52
N THR A 164 -0.87 0.34 -43.56
CA THR A 164 -1.76 1.49 -43.32
C THR A 164 -2.22 1.67 -41.87
N LEU A 165 -1.83 0.80 -40.93
CA LEU A 165 -2.20 0.91 -39.49
C LEU A 165 -1.20 1.70 -38.62
N LEU A 166 -0.15 2.27 -39.22
CA LEU A 166 0.79 3.18 -38.55
C LEU A 166 0.42 4.64 -38.85
N ALA A 167 -0.63 5.14 -38.18
CA ALA A 167 -0.85 6.57 -38.04
C ALA A 167 -0.85 6.95 -36.54
N PRO A 168 0.06 7.83 -36.08
CA PRO A 168 0.05 8.30 -34.70
C PRO A 168 -1.16 9.24 -34.46
N PRO A 169 -1.80 9.21 -33.27
CA PRO A 169 -2.84 10.18 -32.97
C PRO A 169 -2.23 11.59 -32.84
N PRO A 170 -2.83 12.61 -33.47
CA PRO A 170 -2.35 13.98 -33.38
C PRO A 170 -2.53 14.57 -31.97
N THR A 171 -1.53 15.37 -31.60
CA THR A 171 -1.44 16.19 -30.41
C THR A 171 -2.52 17.28 -30.35
N GLY A 172 -3.25 17.32 -29.23
CA GLY A 172 -3.66 18.56 -28.59
C GLY A 172 -4.94 19.25 -29.09
N ILE A 173 -5.84 19.53 -28.14
CA ILE A 173 -6.47 20.83 -27.79
C ILE A 173 -7.59 20.48 -26.78
N ARG A 174 -7.32 20.54 -25.46
CA ARG A 174 -7.70 21.65 -24.56
C ARG A 174 -9.07 22.28 -24.89
N ASN A 175 -10.10 22.01 -24.08
CA ASN A 175 -10.49 22.86 -22.93
C ASN A 175 -12.02 22.90 -22.68
N ARG A 176 -12.35 23.02 -21.38
CA ARG A 176 -13.57 23.58 -20.77
C ARG A 176 -14.90 22.83 -20.96
N PHE A 177 -15.26 22.07 -19.92
CA PHE A 177 -16.60 22.20 -19.36
C PHE A 177 -16.54 22.78 -17.95
N ILE A 178 -17.27 23.88 -17.81
CA ILE A 178 -17.47 24.70 -16.62
C ILE A 178 -18.47 24.00 -15.70
N ARG A 179 -18.24 24.15 -14.39
CA ARG A 179 -19.15 23.89 -13.25
C ARG A 179 -20.64 24.04 -13.57
N THR A 180 -21.45 23.13 -13.03
CA THR A 180 -22.62 23.54 -12.24
C THR A 180 -22.72 22.72 -10.95
N ARG A 181 -22.79 23.47 -9.86
CA ARG A 181 -23.06 23.08 -8.48
C ARG A 181 -24.57 22.98 -8.34
N ARG A 182 -25.12 21.90 -7.77
CA ARG A 182 -26.52 21.90 -7.29
C ARG A 182 -26.57 21.37 -5.86
N ALA A 183 -27.29 22.13 -5.04
CA ALA A 183 -27.39 22.02 -3.59
C ALA A 183 -28.48 21.02 -3.15
N ASN A 184 -28.33 20.62 -1.89
CA ASN A 184 -29.15 19.78 -1.01
C ASN A 184 -30.68 19.92 -1.10
N THR A 185 -31.37 18.83 -0.70
CA THR A 185 -32.46 18.89 0.28
C THR A 185 -32.59 17.54 1.02
N PRO A 186 -32.80 17.54 2.35
CA PRO A 186 -33.17 16.38 3.15
C PRO A 186 -34.70 16.29 3.34
N GLU A 187 -35.24 15.08 3.44
CA GLU A 187 -36.58 14.73 3.95
C GLU A 187 -36.39 13.61 4.97
N ALA A 188 -37.18 13.41 6.02
CA ALA A 188 -38.08 14.22 6.85
C ALA A 188 -38.29 13.37 8.13
#